data_AF-A0A0K0D497-F1
#
_entry.id   AF-A0A0K0D497-F1
#
_cell.length_a   1.000
_cell.length_b   1.000
_cell.length_c   1.000
_cell.angle_alpha   90.00
_cell.angle_beta   90.00
_cell.angle_gamma   90.00
#
_symmetry.space_group_name_H-M   'P 1'
#
loop_
_entity.id
_entity.type
_entity.pdbx_description
1 polymer ?
#
loop_
_entity_poly.entity_id
_entity_poly.type
_entity_poly.pdbx_seq_one_letter_code
_entity_poly.pdbx_strand_id
1 'polypeptide(L)'
;MAIVGDVELRSVIRVERVGAHSHIHGLGVASNFDPEDVADGMVGQIRARKAAAIVVKMVQVLEKFLIGIFKTGNIAGRGVLIYGQPGTGKTAIAMGIAKALGQDTPFVSVSASEIFSVEISKSEALTQAFRKAIGVRIKEETEVLEGEVVSIEMDRPATGVGPKVGKLSLKTTDMETIYDLGSKMVDQCIKLRVCAGDVIQIDKGSGRLTRVGRSATRSHDYDAMGPQTKFVPCPRGEIQTTREVVHTVCLHEIDVINSRSQGFLALFTGDTGEIKSEVREQINKKVAEWREEGKAMIQPGVLFIDEAHLLDLECFSFLNRAMESELSPLLIMATNR
;
A
#
# COMPACT_ATOMS: atom_id res chain seq x y z
N MET A 1 -11.57 6.24 -7.87
CA MET A 1 -10.66 5.08 -7.97
C MET A 1 -9.80 5.37 -9.13
N ALA A 2 -8.48 5.21 -9.04
CA ALA A 2 -7.68 5.22 -10.25
C ALA A 2 -8.08 3.96 -11.03
N ILE A 3 -9.13 4.09 -11.87
CA ILE A 3 -9.57 3.06 -12.79
C ILE A 3 -8.48 2.97 -13.85
N VAL A 4 -7.66 1.94 -13.75
CA VAL A 4 -6.79 1.49 -14.83
C VAL A 4 -7.27 0.10 -15.23
N GLY A 5 -8.32 0.06 -16.05
CA GLY A 5 -8.93 -1.18 -16.56
C GLY A 5 -9.88 -1.93 -15.61
N ASP A 6 -10.41 -3.05 -16.11
CA ASP A 6 -11.41 -3.96 -15.48
C ASP A 6 -10.85 -4.79 -14.30
N VAL A 7 -9.72 -4.41 -13.72
CA VAL A 7 -9.01 -5.21 -12.72
C VAL A 7 -9.06 -4.55 -11.34
N GLU A 8 -9.83 -5.15 -10.44
CA GLU A 8 -9.98 -4.70 -9.05
C GLU A 8 -8.72 -4.94 -8.22
N LEU A 9 -8.08 -3.86 -7.77
CA LEU A 9 -7.02 -3.90 -6.75
C LEU A 9 -7.63 -4.35 -5.41
N ARG A 10 -7.49 -5.65 -5.09
CA ARG A 10 -7.72 -6.14 -3.73
C ARG A 10 -6.73 -5.43 -2.81
N SER A 11 -7.23 -4.89 -1.69
CA SER A 11 -6.37 -4.50 -0.57
C SER A 11 -5.50 -5.69 -0.23
N VAL A 12 -4.21 -5.58 -0.51
CA VAL A 12 -3.23 -6.54 -0.04
C VAL A 12 -3.22 -6.37 1.47
N ILE A 13 -3.97 -7.21 2.20
CA ILE A 13 -3.73 -7.40 3.62
C ILE A 13 -2.30 -7.94 3.67
N ARG A 14 -1.33 -7.06 3.94
CA ARG A 14 0.03 -7.48 4.25
C ARG A 14 -0.08 -8.39 5.46
N VAL A 15 -0.04 -9.70 5.23
CA VAL A 15 0.13 -10.66 6.30
C VAL A 15 1.56 -10.45 6.79
N GLU A 16 1.73 -9.65 7.83
CA GLU A 16 3.00 -9.50 8.52
C GLU A 16 3.35 -10.86 9.14
N ARG A 17 4.12 -11.66 8.40
CA ARG A 17 4.72 -12.88 8.94
C ARG A 17 5.87 -12.47 9.85
N VAL A 18 6.01 -13.14 11.00
CA VAL A 18 7.14 -12.95 11.91
C VAL A 18 8.43 -13.31 11.16
N GLY A 19 9.16 -12.29 10.71
CA GLY A 19 10.48 -12.41 10.09
C GLY A 19 11.61 -12.07 11.07
N ALA A 20 12.86 -12.34 10.68
CA ALA A 20 14.04 -12.11 11.50
C ALA A 20 14.18 -10.66 12.03
N HIS A 21 13.56 -9.68 11.37
CA HIS A 21 13.59 -8.26 11.74
C HIS A 21 12.21 -7.67 12.06
N SER A 22 11.18 -8.51 12.24
CA SER A 22 9.82 -8.07 12.54
C SER A 22 9.66 -7.40 13.91
N HIS A 23 10.59 -7.66 14.83
CA HIS A 23 10.63 -7.07 16.16
C HIS A 23 11.14 -5.62 16.17
N ILE A 24 11.64 -5.11 15.04
CA ILE A 24 12.22 -3.77 14.94
C ILE A 24 11.11 -2.78 14.58
N HIS A 25 10.85 -1.85 15.49
CA HIS A 25 9.81 -0.84 15.35
C HIS A 25 10.37 0.58 15.08
N GLY A 26 11.69 0.74 15.14
CA GLY A 26 12.37 2.02 15.01
C GLY A 26 13.86 1.91 15.33
N LEU A 27 14.52 3.05 15.50
CA LEU A 27 15.93 3.11 15.91
C LEU A 27 16.11 3.16 17.43
N GLY A 28 15.05 3.37 18.23
CA GLY A 28 15.13 3.46 19.69
C GLY A 28 15.96 4.66 20.16
N VAL A 29 15.75 5.83 19.57
CA VAL A 29 16.56 7.03 19.81
C VAL A 29 15.69 8.12 20.41
N ALA A 30 16.16 8.73 21.49
CA ALA A 30 15.49 9.85 22.14
C ALA A 30 15.50 11.11 21.26
N SER A 31 14.73 12.13 21.65
CA SER A 31 14.58 13.38 20.89
C SER A 31 15.89 14.15 20.69
N ASN A 32 16.92 13.88 21.50
CA ASN A 32 18.26 14.46 21.42
C ASN A 32 19.23 13.66 20.54
N PHE A 33 18.74 12.65 19.81
CA PHE A 33 19.54 11.73 18.97
C PHE A 33 20.44 10.75 19.72
N ASP A 34 20.28 10.62 21.04
CA ASP A 34 20.99 9.60 21.82
C ASP A 34 20.19 8.30 21.86
N PRO A 35 20.76 7.17 21.41
CA PRO A 35 20.11 5.87 21.50
C PRO A 35 20.01 5.38 22.94
N GLU A 36 18.85 4.84 23.31
CA GLU A 36 18.69 4.10 24.55
C GLU A 36 19.27 2.68 24.40
N ASP A 37 19.76 2.09 25.49
CA ASP A 37 20.41 0.78 25.47
C ASP A 37 19.49 -0.32 24.90
N VAL A 38 18.19 -0.25 25.21
CA VAL A 38 17.14 -1.15 24.74
C VAL A 38 15.89 -0.33 24.42
N ALA A 39 15.56 -0.16 23.13
CA ALA A 39 14.36 0.55 22.70
C ALA A 39 13.96 0.17 21.27
N ASP A 40 12.66 0.21 20.95
CA ASP A 40 12.08 -0.09 19.64
C ASP A 40 12.53 -1.42 19.00
N GLY A 41 12.83 -2.42 19.84
CA GLY A 41 13.36 -3.73 19.41
C GLY A 41 14.85 -3.75 19.08
N MET A 42 15.55 -2.61 19.21
CA MET A 42 16.98 -2.49 19.01
C MET A 42 17.73 -2.55 20.36
N VAL A 43 18.85 -3.27 20.40
CA VAL A 43 19.72 -3.38 21.58
C VAL A 43 21.16 -3.10 21.19
N GLY A 44 21.85 -2.25 21.96
CA GLY A 44 23.24 -1.90 21.69
C GLY A 44 23.43 -1.12 20.39
N GLN A 45 24.55 -1.32 19.68
CA GLN A 45 24.92 -0.60 18.44
C GLN A 45 24.76 0.93 18.52
N ILE A 46 25.11 1.52 19.67
CA ILE A 46 24.82 2.93 20.01
C ILE A 46 25.39 3.88 18.94
N ARG A 47 26.65 3.72 18.55
CA ARG A 47 27.26 4.61 17.53
C ARG A 47 26.55 4.53 16.18
N ALA A 48 26.19 3.32 15.74
CA ALA A 48 25.54 3.12 14.46
C ALA A 48 24.08 3.60 14.47
N ARG A 49 23.34 3.38 15.56
CA ARG A 49 21.97 3.90 15.75
C ARG A 49 21.94 5.42 15.82
N LYS A 50 22.92 6.04 16.49
CA LYS A 50 23.07 7.50 16.53
C LYS A 50 23.32 8.07 15.12
N ALA A 51 24.22 7.47 14.36
CA ALA A 51 24.49 7.87 12.97
C ALA A 51 23.25 7.68 12.08
N ALA A 52 22.55 6.55 12.22
CA ALA A 52 21.30 6.26 11.51
C ALA A 52 20.20 7.29 11.83
N ALA A 53 20.08 7.72 13.09
CA ALA A 53 19.10 8.74 13.47
C ALA A 53 19.40 10.11 12.83
N ILE A 54 20.70 10.45 12.68
CA ILE A 54 21.11 11.64 11.93
C ILE A 54 20.70 11.52 10.46
N VAL A 55 20.90 10.36 9.83
CA VAL A 55 20.44 10.09 8.45
C VAL A 55 18.93 10.27 8.32
N VAL A 56 18.15 9.66 9.23
CA VAL A 56 16.68 9.81 9.25
C VAL A 56 16.30 11.29 9.36
N LYS A 57 16.95 12.04 10.24
CA LYS A 57 16.70 13.47 10.40
C LYS A 57 17.04 14.26 9.14
N MET A 58 18.16 13.94 8.50
CA MET A 58 18.56 14.54 7.23
C MET A 58 17.49 14.32 6.16
N VAL A 59 16.91 13.12 6.06
CA VAL A 59 15.83 12.85 5.11
C VAL A 59 14.53 13.59 5.50
N GLN A 60 14.10 13.52 6.77
CA GLN A 60 12.85 14.15 7.23
C GLN A 60 12.85 15.68 7.16
N VAL A 61 13.98 16.33 7.47
CA VAL A 61 14.11 17.79 7.36
C VAL A 61 13.92 18.24 5.91
N LEU A 62 14.32 17.40 4.96
CA LEU A 62 14.22 17.70 3.53
C LEU A 62 12.84 17.44 2.96
N GLU A 63 12.12 16.41 3.42
CA GLU A 63 10.71 16.22 3.04
C GLU A 63 9.87 17.45 3.40
N LYS A 64 10.08 18.00 4.60
CA LYS A 64 9.39 19.23 5.02
C LYS A 64 9.78 20.46 4.18
N PHE A 65 11.02 20.49 3.70
CA PHE A 65 11.51 21.56 2.84
C PHE A 65 10.95 21.45 1.41
N LEU A 66 10.75 20.23 0.90
CA LEU A 66 10.14 19.96 -0.40
C LEU A 66 8.65 20.34 -0.45
N ILE A 67 7.96 20.33 0.70
CA ILE A 67 6.56 20.75 0.86
C ILE A 67 6.44 22.28 1.05
N GLY A 68 7.53 22.98 1.39
CA GLY A 68 7.55 24.40 1.71
C GLY A 68 8.64 25.21 0.99
N ILE A 69 8.37 25.61 -0.26
CA ILE A 69 8.87 26.83 -0.92
C ILE A 69 10.40 26.98 -1.16
N PHE A 70 11.29 26.20 -0.55
CA PHE A 70 12.74 26.38 -0.73
C PHE A 70 13.43 25.22 -1.47
N LYS A 71 14.13 25.57 -2.57
CA LYS A 71 14.81 24.67 -3.54
C LYS A 71 16.29 24.37 -3.22
N THR A 72 16.72 24.42 -1.97
CA THR A 72 18.15 24.32 -1.58
C THR A 72 18.46 23.26 -0.52
N GLY A 73 17.85 22.09 -0.66
CA GLY A 73 18.13 20.92 0.20
C GLY A 73 18.23 19.62 -0.60
N ASN A 74 19.09 19.55 -1.63
CA ASN A 74 19.28 18.31 -2.38
C ASN A 74 20.23 17.35 -1.63
N ILE A 75 19.65 16.31 -1.01
CA ILE A 75 20.34 15.04 -0.74
C ILE A 75 20.12 14.03 -1.88
N ALA A 76 19.39 14.42 -2.95
CA ALA A 76 19.47 13.72 -4.23
C ALA A 76 20.96 13.51 -4.59
N GLY A 77 21.33 12.26 -4.88
CA GLY A 77 22.72 11.86 -5.12
C GLY A 77 23.48 11.31 -3.91
N ARG A 78 22.85 11.09 -2.74
CA ARG A 78 23.56 10.51 -1.57
C ARG A 78 23.01 9.14 -1.17
N GLY A 79 23.93 8.19 -1.06
CA GLY A 79 23.69 6.87 -0.47
C GLY A 79 24.37 6.72 0.88
N VAL A 80 23.90 5.74 1.67
CA VAL A 80 24.49 5.33 2.95
C VAL A 80 25.16 3.99 2.77
N LEU A 81 26.42 3.85 3.19
CA LEU A 81 27.10 2.56 3.26
C LEU A 81 27.22 2.12 4.72
N ILE A 82 26.73 0.91 5.03
CA ILE A 82 26.88 0.26 6.33
C ILE A 82 27.89 -0.87 6.19
N TYR A 83 29.01 -0.73 6.86
CA TYR A 83 30.08 -1.74 6.90
C TYR A 83 30.19 -2.36 8.29
N GLY A 84 30.48 -3.66 8.34
CA GLY A 84 30.79 -4.36 9.57
C GLY A 84 30.76 -5.88 9.38
N GLN A 85 31.25 -6.61 10.38
CA GLN A 85 31.26 -8.07 10.36
C GLN A 85 29.84 -8.67 10.19
N PRO A 86 29.72 -9.90 9.66
CA PRO A 86 28.44 -10.62 9.63
C PRO A 86 27.80 -10.70 11.03
N GLY A 87 26.47 -10.65 11.11
CA GLY A 87 25.74 -10.76 12.39
C GLY A 87 25.73 -9.50 13.26
N THR A 88 26.34 -8.39 12.84
CA THR A 88 26.40 -7.13 13.62
C THR A 88 25.14 -6.26 13.53
N GLY A 89 24.09 -6.70 12.82
CA GLY A 89 22.81 -6.00 12.73
C GLY A 89 22.72 -4.92 11.65
N LYS A 90 23.48 -5.02 10.55
CA LYS A 90 23.43 -4.05 9.43
C LYS A 90 22.03 -3.93 8.82
N THR A 91 21.42 -5.06 8.47
CA THR A 91 20.06 -5.15 7.94
C THR A 91 19.02 -4.66 8.96
N ALA A 92 19.26 -4.93 10.25
CA ALA A 92 18.42 -4.43 11.34
C ALA A 92 18.44 -2.91 11.44
N ILE A 93 19.61 -2.27 11.31
CA ILE A 93 19.74 -0.81 11.30
C ILE A 93 19.03 -0.21 10.07
N ALA A 94 19.17 -0.81 8.89
CA ALA A 94 18.49 -0.34 7.68
C ALA A 94 16.95 -0.41 7.82
N MET A 95 16.43 -1.51 8.41
CA MET A 95 15.00 -1.63 8.74
C MET A 95 14.57 -0.57 9.76
N GLY A 96 15.39 -0.34 10.80
CA GLY A 96 15.14 0.70 11.79
C GLY A 96 15.07 2.11 11.19
N ILE A 97 15.95 2.42 10.23
CA ILE A 97 15.91 3.68 9.46
C ILE A 97 14.57 3.82 8.74
N ALA A 98 14.14 2.78 8.01
CA ALA A 98 12.87 2.82 7.28
C ALA A 98 11.66 3.03 8.20
N LYS A 99 11.60 2.31 9.33
CA LYS A 99 10.53 2.47 10.32
C LYS A 99 10.54 3.85 10.99
N ALA A 100 11.72 4.41 11.24
CA ALA A 100 11.87 5.75 11.80
C ALA A 100 11.50 6.87 10.80
N LEU A 101 11.59 6.63 9.48
CA LEU A 101 11.08 7.55 8.46
C LEU A 101 9.55 7.58 8.44
N GLY A 102 8.90 6.44 8.69
CA GLY A 102 7.45 6.32 8.84
C GLY A 102 6.98 4.88 8.76
N GLN A 103 5.90 4.53 9.46
CA GLN A 103 5.35 3.16 9.44
C GLN A 103 4.91 2.71 8.05
N ASP A 104 4.47 3.66 7.23
CA ASP A 104 4.00 3.45 5.86
C ASP A 104 5.11 3.63 4.81
N THR A 105 6.34 3.95 5.22
CA THR A 105 7.43 4.21 4.27
C THR A 105 7.81 2.94 3.52
N PRO A 106 7.82 2.95 2.17
CA PRO A 106 8.24 1.79 1.40
C PRO A 106 9.67 1.38 1.75
N PHE A 107 9.86 0.12 2.10
CA PHE A 107 11.17 -0.48 2.31
C PHE A 107 11.33 -1.66 1.37
N VAL A 108 12.35 -1.60 0.52
CA VAL A 108 12.71 -2.67 -0.40
C VAL A 108 14.09 -3.17 -0.03
N SER A 109 14.17 -4.47 0.26
CA SER A 109 15.44 -5.16 0.52
C SER A 109 15.74 -6.05 -0.69
N VAL A 110 16.93 -5.90 -1.26
CA VAL A 110 17.42 -6.70 -2.39
C VAL A 110 18.80 -7.22 -2.03
N SER A 111 19.06 -8.50 -2.23
CA SER A 111 20.44 -9.00 -2.21
C SER A 111 21.13 -8.62 -3.51
N ALA A 112 22.39 -8.18 -3.47
CA ALA A 112 23.16 -7.88 -4.68
C ALA A 112 23.16 -9.04 -5.69
N SER A 113 23.06 -10.29 -5.22
CA SER A 113 22.97 -11.49 -6.06
C SER A 113 21.68 -11.57 -6.88
N GLU A 114 20.56 -11.00 -6.39
CA GLU A 114 19.26 -11.02 -7.07
C GLU A 114 19.22 -10.13 -8.32
N ILE A 115 20.16 -9.18 -8.43
CA ILE A 115 20.27 -8.30 -9.60
C ILE A 115 20.77 -9.07 -10.84
N PHE A 116 21.48 -10.18 -10.63
CA PHE A 116 21.98 -11.01 -11.70
C PHE A 116 20.93 -12.07 -12.07
N SER A 117 20.10 -11.75 -13.07
CA SER A 117 19.10 -12.65 -13.62
C SER A 117 19.41 -13.01 -15.08
N VAL A 118 18.90 -14.17 -15.53
CA VAL A 118 18.91 -14.58 -16.93
C VAL A 118 17.73 -13.97 -17.70
N GLU A 119 16.63 -13.68 -17.00
CA GLU A 119 15.37 -13.23 -17.61
C GLU A 119 15.31 -11.72 -17.86
N ILE A 120 16.01 -10.94 -17.02
CA ILE A 120 16.05 -9.48 -17.09
C ILE A 120 17.48 -8.97 -16.98
N SER A 121 17.77 -7.85 -17.65
CA SER A 121 19.06 -7.19 -17.54
C SER A 121 19.31 -6.62 -16.14
N LYS A 122 20.59 -6.50 -15.74
CA LYS A 122 21.02 -5.95 -14.44
C LYS A 122 20.46 -4.53 -14.19
N SER A 123 20.51 -3.69 -15.23
CA SER A 123 19.96 -2.33 -15.19
C SER A 123 18.45 -2.32 -15.01
N GLU A 124 17.74 -3.27 -15.62
CA GLU A 124 16.29 -3.41 -15.45
C GLU A 124 15.94 -3.90 -14.04
N ALA A 125 16.65 -4.89 -13.51
CA ALA A 125 16.48 -5.35 -12.12
C ALA A 125 16.68 -4.22 -11.11
N LEU A 126 17.74 -3.41 -11.28
CA LEU A 126 17.98 -2.21 -10.47
C LEU A 126 16.88 -1.16 -10.66
N THR A 127 16.43 -0.92 -11.89
CA THR A 127 15.34 0.04 -12.14
C THR A 127 14.05 -0.38 -11.44
N GLN A 128 13.72 -1.68 -11.49
CA GLN A 128 12.56 -2.22 -10.78
C GLN A 128 12.71 -2.07 -9.27
N ALA A 129 13.90 -2.32 -8.70
CA ALA A 129 14.17 -2.13 -7.28
C ALA A 129 13.96 -0.67 -6.84
N PHE A 130 14.47 0.30 -7.61
CA PHE A 130 14.24 1.73 -7.37
C PHE A 130 12.75 2.09 -7.43
N ARG A 131 12.04 1.62 -8.45
CA ARG A 131 10.62 1.94 -8.64
C ARG A 131 9.71 1.25 -7.62
N LYS A 132 10.10 0.08 -7.09
CA LYS A 132 9.42 -0.56 -5.94
C LYS A 132 9.60 0.25 -4.66
N ALA A 133 10.73 0.94 -4.50
CA ALA A 133 11.03 1.75 -3.33
C ALA A 133 10.40 3.16 -3.36
N ILE A 134 9.68 3.53 -4.43
CA ILE A 134 8.95 4.80 -4.51
C ILE A 134 7.46 4.51 -4.44
N GLY A 135 6.82 4.99 -3.37
CA GLY A 135 5.39 4.88 -3.16
C GLY A 135 4.63 6.08 -3.73
N VAL A 136 3.42 5.83 -4.20
CA VAL A 136 2.44 6.83 -4.62
C VAL A 136 1.19 6.60 -3.78
N ARG A 137 0.89 7.57 -2.91
CA ARG A 137 -0.37 7.60 -2.16
C ARG A 137 -1.41 8.33 -2.97
N ILE A 138 -2.42 7.62 -3.41
CA ILE A 138 -3.55 8.17 -4.16
C ILE A 138 -4.69 8.35 -3.17
N LYS A 139 -5.16 9.58 -3.06
CA LYS A 139 -6.34 9.92 -2.26
C LYS A 139 -7.55 9.87 -3.15
N GLU A 140 -8.57 9.19 -2.69
CA GLU A 140 -9.79 9.00 -3.44
C GLU A 140 -11.00 9.14 -2.55
N GLU A 141 -11.94 9.95 -2.98
CA GLU A 141 -13.25 10.05 -2.36
C GLU A 141 -14.20 9.04 -3.02
N THR A 142 -14.76 8.16 -2.19
CA THR A 142 -15.77 7.19 -2.61
C THR A 142 -17.06 7.41 -1.84
N GLU A 143 -18.19 7.41 -2.54
CA GLU A 143 -19.49 7.40 -1.89
C GLU A 143 -19.85 5.98 -1.47
N VAL A 144 -20.13 5.82 -0.19
CA VAL A 144 -20.47 4.55 0.43
C VAL A 144 -21.83 4.65 1.09
N LEU A 145 -22.69 3.66 0.85
CA LEU A 145 -23.90 3.43 1.62
C LEU A 145 -23.60 2.43 2.74
N GLU A 146 -23.88 2.77 3.99
CA GLU A 146 -23.75 1.86 5.13
C GLU A 146 -25.02 1.87 5.95
N GLY A 147 -25.57 0.68 6.23
CA GLY A 147 -26.81 0.56 6.99
C GLY A 147 -27.16 -0.87 7.35
N GLU A 148 -28.08 -1.00 8.31
CA GLU A 148 -28.77 -2.25 8.61
C GLU A 148 -29.89 -2.50 7.60
N VAL A 149 -29.95 -3.70 7.06
CA VAL A 149 -31.01 -4.13 6.15
C VAL A 149 -32.29 -4.38 6.94
N VAL A 150 -33.32 -3.57 6.71
CA VAL A 150 -34.64 -3.77 7.34
C VAL A 150 -35.44 -4.81 6.57
N SER A 151 -35.48 -4.66 5.24
CA SER A 151 -36.18 -5.55 4.32
C SER A 151 -35.47 -5.58 2.96
N ILE A 152 -35.63 -6.70 2.26
CA ILE A 152 -35.13 -6.88 0.91
C ILE A 152 -36.17 -7.64 0.10
N GLU A 153 -36.65 -7.02 -0.98
CA GLU A 153 -37.62 -7.58 -1.91
C GLU A 153 -36.92 -7.78 -3.24
N MET A 154 -37.07 -8.95 -3.85
CA MET A 154 -36.42 -9.27 -5.12
C MET A 154 -37.46 -9.86 -6.07
N ASP A 155 -37.77 -9.14 -7.14
CA ASP A 155 -38.65 -9.61 -8.18
C ASP A 155 -37.85 -10.41 -9.20
N ARG A 156 -38.22 -11.69 -9.33
CA ARG A 156 -37.68 -12.58 -10.36
C ARG A 156 -38.75 -12.86 -11.40
N PRO A 157 -38.46 -12.71 -12.70
CA PRO A 157 -39.39 -13.10 -13.75
C PRO A 157 -39.66 -14.61 -13.67
N ALA A 158 -40.93 -14.99 -13.80
CA ALA A 158 -41.40 -16.37 -13.64
C ALA A 158 -40.72 -17.38 -14.60
N THR A 159 -40.22 -16.90 -15.73
CA THR A 159 -39.51 -17.69 -16.76
C THR A 159 -38.01 -17.85 -16.47
N GLY A 160 -37.47 -17.22 -15.42
CA GLY A 160 -36.04 -17.21 -15.11
C GLY A 160 -35.17 -16.36 -16.05
N VAL A 161 -35.75 -15.84 -17.14
CA VAL A 161 -35.08 -15.01 -18.15
C VAL A 161 -35.72 -13.63 -18.17
N GLY A 162 -35.01 -12.64 -17.66
CA GLY A 162 -35.41 -11.23 -17.65
C GLY A 162 -34.63 -10.42 -16.60
N PRO A 163 -34.73 -9.08 -16.63
CA PRO A 163 -34.02 -8.24 -15.69
C PRO A 163 -34.56 -8.47 -14.27
N LYS A 164 -33.66 -8.84 -13.36
CA LYS A 164 -33.96 -8.90 -11.93
C LYS A 164 -33.99 -7.47 -11.40
N VAL A 165 -35.05 -7.12 -10.68
CA VAL A 165 -35.19 -5.83 -9.99
C VAL A 165 -35.49 -6.15 -8.54
N GLY A 166 -35.09 -5.27 -7.62
CA GLY A 166 -35.43 -5.44 -6.21
C GLY A 166 -35.59 -4.11 -5.51
N LYS A 167 -36.05 -4.16 -4.26
CA LYS A 167 -36.08 -3.03 -3.34
C LYS A 167 -35.33 -3.41 -2.08
N LEU A 168 -34.57 -2.46 -1.55
CA LEU A 168 -33.76 -2.62 -0.36
C LEU A 168 -34.05 -1.48 0.60
N SER A 169 -34.54 -1.80 1.80
CA SER A 169 -34.66 -0.82 2.88
C SER A 169 -33.42 -0.89 3.76
N LEU A 170 -32.72 0.24 3.88
CA LEU A 170 -31.56 0.42 4.76
C LEU A 170 -31.91 1.38 5.89
N LYS A 171 -31.41 1.08 7.08
CA LYS A 171 -31.62 1.87 8.28
C LYS A 171 -30.30 2.15 9.01
N THR A 172 -30.15 3.38 9.48
CA THR A 172 -29.19 3.78 10.50
C THR A 172 -29.94 4.12 11.79
N THR A 173 -29.23 4.53 12.84
CA THR A 173 -29.89 5.05 14.05
C THR A 173 -30.73 6.29 13.81
N ASP A 174 -30.41 7.05 12.74
CA ASP A 174 -30.93 8.40 12.54
C ASP A 174 -31.96 8.46 11.40
N MET A 175 -31.91 7.54 10.44
CA MET A 175 -32.81 7.52 9.29
C MET A 175 -33.03 6.13 8.70
N GLU A 176 -34.08 6.00 7.89
CA GLU A 176 -34.40 4.80 7.11
C GLU A 176 -34.78 5.22 5.69
N THR A 177 -34.19 4.56 4.68
CA THR A 177 -34.40 4.87 3.27
C THR A 177 -34.54 3.61 2.43
N ILE A 178 -35.33 3.70 1.37
CA ILE A 178 -35.60 2.60 0.44
C ILE A 178 -34.87 2.89 -0.88
N TYR A 179 -34.14 1.90 -1.38
CA TYR A 179 -33.39 1.94 -2.63
C TYR A 179 -33.92 0.91 -3.62
N ASP A 180 -34.09 1.31 -4.88
CA ASP A 180 -34.34 0.38 -5.97
C ASP A 180 -33.02 -0.26 -6.45
N LEU A 181 -33.00 -1.59 -6.51
CA LEU A 181 -31.86 -2.40 -6.90
C LEU A 181 -31.94 -2.81 -8.37
N GLY A 182 -30.88 -2.54 -9.12
CA GLY A 182 -30.67 -3.11 -10.45
C GLY A 182 -30.19 -4.57 -10.42
N SER A 183 -30.20 -5.23 -11.57
CA SER A 183 -29.88 -6.66 -11.72
C SER A 183 -28.54 -7.07 -11.11
N LYS A 184 -27.47 -6.29 -11.36
CA LYS A 184 -26.13 -6.56 -10.82
C LYS A 184 -26.10 -6.57 -9.29
N MET A 185 -26.83 -5.64 -8.65
CA MET A 185 -26.87 -5.53 -7.19
C MET A 185 -27.71 -6.65 -6.59
N VAL A 186 -28.83 -7.00 -7.22
CA VAL A 186 -29.65 -8.17 -6.83
C VAL A 186 -28.81 -9.45 -6.88
N ASP A 187 -28.02 -9.65 -7.93
CA ASP A 187 -27.12 -10.80 -8.05
C ASP A 187 -26.06 -10.84 -6.94
N GLN A 188 -25.50 -9.69 -6.54
CA GLN A 188 -24.58 -9.61 -5.40
C GLN A 188 -25.26 -9.92 -4.07
N CYS A 189 -26.46 -9.38 -3.82
CA CYS A 189 -27.24 -9.69 -2.61
C CYS A 189 -27.52 -11.20 -2.51
N ILE A 190 -27.88 -11.84 -3.62
CA ILE A 190 -28.10 -13.30 -3.69
C ILE A 190 -26.80 -14.06 -3.43
N LYS A 191 -25.69 -13.65 -4.07
CA LYS A 191 -24.37 -14.28 -3.92
C LYS A 191 -23.87 -14.23 -2.48
N LEU A 192 -24.06 -13.10 -1.81
CA LEU A 192 -23.63 -12.88 -0.43
C LEU A 192 -24.68 -13.31 0.62
N ARG A 193 -25.84 -13.78 0.17
CA ARG A 193 -26.98 -14.20 1.02
C ARG A 193 -27.34 -13.13 2.04
N VAL A 194 -27.49 -11.90 1.56
CA VAL A 194 -27.91 -10.76 2.39
C VAL A 194 -29.32 -11.00 2.89
N CYS A 195 -29.54 -10.83 4.19
CA CYS A 195 -30.84 -10.99 4.83
C CYS A 195 -31.18 -9.75 5.67
N ALA A 196 -32.47 -9.64 6.02
CA ALA A 196 -32.91 -8.65 7.01
C ALA A 196 -32.14 -8.84 8.34
N GLY A 197 -31.71 -7.74 8.92
CA GLY A 197 -30.84 -7.70 10.10
C GLY A 197 -29.35 -7.79 9.81
N ASP A 198 -28.90 -7.88 8.56
CA ASP A 198 -27.48 -7.74 8.23
C ASP A 198 -27.07 -6.27 8.15
N VAL A 199 -25.85 -5.95 8.58
CA VAL A 199 -25.21 -4.66 8.34
C VAL A 199 -24.36 -4.79 7.08
N ILE A 200 -24.68 -3.99 6.07
CA ILE A 200 -24.00 -4.04 4.77
C ILE A 200 -23.40 -2.68 4.42
N GLN A 201 -22.37 -2.74 3.59
CA GLN A 201 -21.69 -1.59 3.02
C GLN A 201 -21.70 -1.73 1.50
N ILE A 202 -22.20 -0.73 0.78
CA ILE A 202 -22.25 -0.68 -0.68
C ILE A 202 -21.40 0.50 -1.14
N ASP A 203 -20.35 0.22 -1.90
CA ASP A 203 -19.62 1.25 -2.62
C ASP A 203 -20.38 1.58 -3.91
N LYS A 204 -20.82 2.83 -4.06
CA LYS A 204 -21.61 3.26 -5.21
C LYS A 204 -20.80 3.31 -6.51
N GLY A 205 -19.50 3.60 -6.43
CA GLY A 205 -18.63 3.72 -7.59
C GLY A 205 -18.32 2.36 -8.21
N SER A 206 -17.96 1.38 -7.38
CA SER A 206 -17.66 0.01 -7.84
C SER A 206 -18.90 -0.87 -7.94
N GLY A 207 -19.99 -0.52 -7.24
CA GLY A 207 -21.16 -1.38 -7.08
C GLY A 207 -20.85 -2.63 -6.25
N ARG A 208 -19.82 -2.61 -5.40
CA ARG A 208 -19.43 -3.74 -4.55
C ARG A 208 -20.19 -3.71 -3.23
N LEU A 209 -20.95 -4.78 -2.97
CA LEU A 209 -21.60 -5.04 -1.70
C LEU A 209 -20.68 -5.85 -0.78
N THR A 210 -20.51 -5.40 0.46
CA THR A 210 -19.78 -6.09 1.52
C THR A 210 -20.69 -6.30 2.72
N ARG A 211 -20.77 -7.54 3.22
CA ARG A 211 -21.49 -7.83 4.47
C ARG A 211 -20.55 -7.62 5.64
N VAL A 212 -20.80 -6.58 6.43
CA VAL A 212 -19.94 -6.18 7.57
C VAL A 212 -20.20 -7.10 8.78
N GLY A 213 -21.45 -7.49 8.98
CA GLY A 213 -21.86 -8.42 10.03
C GLY A 213 -23.36 -8.46 10.19
N ARG A 214 -23.82 -8.93 11.34
CA ARG A 214 -25.23 -8.98 11.71
C ARG A 214 -25.53 -7.99 12.82
N SER A 215 -26.69 -7.34 12.77
CA SER A 215 -27.09 -6.37 13.78
C SER A 215 -27.26 -7.04 15.13
N ALA A 216 -26.64 -6.47 16.17
CA ALA A 216 -26.68 -7.01 17.53
C ALA A 216 -28.10 -7.02 18.12
N THR A 217 -28.97 -6.11 17.68
CA THR A 217 -30.36 -5.98 18.14
C THR A 217 -31.27 -7.13 17.69
N ARG A 218 -30.94 -7.81 16.58
CA ARG A 218 -31.68 -8.98 16.05
C ARG A 218 -30.96 -10.31 16.30
N SER A 219 -30.11 -10.36 17.31
CA SER A 219 -29.35 -11.57 17.67
C SER A 219 -30.25 -12.71 18.19
N HIS A 220 -31.42 -12.37 18.77
CA HIS A 220 -32.35 -13.33 19.37
C HIS A 220 -33.29 -14.05 18.39
N ASP A 221 -33.46 -13.56 17.16
CA ASP A 221 -34.43 -14.10 16.20
C ASP A 221 -33.95 -15.38 15.47
N TYR A 222 -32.73 -15.85 15.76
CA TYR A 222 -32.10 -16.95 15.03
C TYR A 222 -31.47 -17.98 15.98
N ASP A 223 -32.17 -19.11 16.17
CA ASP A 223 -31.76 -20.22 17.06
C ASP A 223 -30.58 -21.06 16.53
N ALA A 224 -30.24 -20.96 15.25
CA ALA A 224 -29.17 -21.73 14.61
C ALA A 224 -28.16 -20.80 13.91
N MET A 225 -27.29 -20.16 14.69
CA MET A 225 -26.19 -19.34 14.17
C MET A 225 -24.94 -20.18 13.93
N GLY A 226 -24.26 -19.96 12.80
CA GLY A 226 -22.93 -20.52 12.59
C GLY A 226 -21.92 -19.91 13.57
N PRO A 227 -20.86 -20.65 13.98
CA PRO A 227 -19.86 -20.19 14.96
C PRO A 227 -19.03 -18.96 14.52
N GLN A 228 -19.27 -18.42 13.32
CA GLN A 228 -18.52 -17.32 12.68
C GLN A 228 -19.35 -16.03 12.51
N THR A 229 -20.56 -15.94 13.08
CA THR A 229 -21.42 -14.77 12.87
C THR A 229 -20.89 -13.56 13.66
N LYS A 230 -20.29 -12.60 12.96
CA LYS A 230 -19.82 -11.35 13.56
C LYS A 230 -20.99 -10.41 13.81
N PHE A 231 -21.21 -10.04 15.08
CA PHE A 231 -22.21 -9.03 15.45
C PHE A 231 -21.61 -7.63 15.40
N VAL A 232 -22.36 -6.68 14.85
CA VAL A 232 -21.95 -5.29 14.64
C VAL A 232 -23.11 -4.40 15.08
N PRO A 233 -22.86 -3.25 15.76
CA PRO A 233 -23.93 -2.31 16.10
C PRO A 233 -24.53 -1.70 14.83
N CYS A 234 -25.79 -1.23 14.94
CA CYS A 234 -26.41 -0.45 13.88
C CYS A 234 -25.59 0.82 13.60
N PRO A 235 -25.24 1.11 12.33
CA PRO A 235 -24.49 2.32 11.98
C PRO A 235 -25.23 3.59 12.38
N ARG A 236 -24.47 4.64 12.74
CA ARG A 236 -25.01 5.96 13.12
C ARG A 236 -24.79 6.99 12.02
N GLY A 237 -25.60 8.04 11.99
CA GLY A 237 -25.49 9.10 10.99
C GLY A 237 -26.29 8.83 9.73
N GLU A 238 -25.91 9.53 8.66
CA GLU A 238 -26.50 9.38 7.33
C GLU A 238 -26.15 8.02 6.72
N ILE A 239 -27.10 7.42 6.00
CA ILE A 239 -26.88 6.14 5.29
C ILE A 239 -25.82 6.31 4.20
N GLN A 240 -25.79 7.47 3.54
CA GLN A 240 -24.81 7.81 2.53
C GLN A 240 -23.69 8.65 3.14
N THR A 241 -22.46 8.17 3.03
CA THR A 241 -21.28 8.89 3.51
C THR A 241 -20.19 8.90 2.45
N THR A 242 -19.48 10.01 2.33
CA THR A 242 -18.26 10.07 1.52
C THR A 242 -17.08 9.63 2.37
N ARG A 243 -16.31 8.65 1.90
CA ARG A 243 -15.10 8.15 2.56
C ARG A 243 -13.89 8.44 1.70
N GLU A 244 -12.89 9.09 2.31
CA GLU A 244 -11.56 9.20 1.72
C GLU A 244 -10.82 7.88 1.96
N VAL A 245 -10.53 7.17 0.87
CA VAL A 245 -9.71 5.96 0.89
C VAL A 245 -8.34 6.34 0.35
N VAL A 246 -7.30 6.07 1.14
CA VAL A 246 -5.91 6.28 0.72
C VAL A 246 -5.34 4.96 0.25
N HIS A 247 -5.02 4.88 -1.04
CA HIS A 247 -4.35 3.73 -1.63
C HIS A 247 -2.86 4.04 -1.76
N THR A 248 -2.01 3.14 -1.26
CA THR A 248 -0.56 3.25 -1.46
C THR A 248 -0.12 2.15 -2.43
N VAL A 249 0.43 2.56 -3.56
CA VAL A 249 0.97 1.66 -4.60
C VAL A 249 2.39 2.10 -4.95
N CYS A 250 3.28 1.19 -5.34
CA CYS A 250 4.61 1.58 -5.81
C CYS A 250 4.63 1.90 -7.30
N LEU A 251 5.61 2.71 -7.75
CA LEU A 251 5.73 3.04 -9.17
C LEU A 251 5.91 1.82 -10.06
N HIS A 252 6.61 0.79 -9.56
CA HIS A 252 6.76 -0.46 -10.30
C HIS A 252 5.43 -1.21 -10.49
N GLU A 253 4.52 -1.21 -9.51
CA GLU A 253 3.20 -1.83 -9.67
C GLU A 253 2.40 -1.12 -10.78
N ILE A 254 2.45 0.21 -10.81
CA ILE A 254 1.80 1.01 -11.87
C ILE A 254 2.41 0.67 -13.23
N ASP A 255 3.74 0.53 -13.33
CA ASP A 255 4.43 0.13 -14.56
C ASP A 255 3.93 -1.21 -15.08
N VAL A 256 3.94 -2.24 -14.23
CA VAL A 256 3.59 -3.60 -14.63
C VAL A 256 2.14 -3.64 -15.09
N ILE A 257 1.22 -3.02 -14.34
CA ILE A 257 -0.22 -2.98 -14.67
C ILE A 257 -0.44 -2.32 -16.04
N ASN A 258 0.27 -1.23 -16.35
CA ASN A 258 0.09 -0.50 -17.61
C ASN A 258 0.92 -1.06 -18.77
N SER A 259 1.85 -1.97 -18.51
CA SER A 259 2.70 -2.56 -19.56
C SER A 259 2.01 -3.64 -20.39
N ARG A 260 1.03 -4.36 -19.83
CA ARG A 260 0.40 -5.55 -20.43
C ARG A 260 -1.08 -5.66 -20.06
N SER A 261 -1.88 -6.29 -20.92
CA SER A 261 -3.32 -6.51 -20.69
C SER A 261 -3.66 -7.39 -19.47
N GLN A 262 -2.74 -8.25 -19.03
CA GLN A 262 -2.81 -9.01 -17.77
C GLN A 262 -1.69 -8.63 -16.79
N GLY A 263 -1.25 -7.37 -16.80
CA GLY A 263 -0.15 -6.90 -15.94
C GLY A 263 -0.37 -7.15 -14.46
N PHE A 264 -1.61 -7.08 -13.97
CA PHE A 264 -1.91 -7.38 -12.57
C PHE A 264 -1.53 -8.80 -12.14
N LEU A 265 -1.75 -9.82 -12.99
CA LEU A 265 -1.41 -11.19 -12.65
C LEU A 265 0.11 -11.40 -12.57
N ALA A 266 0.87 -10.68 -13.42
CA ALA A 266 2.32 -10.70 -13.43
C ALA A 266 2.94 -10.24 -12.10
N LEU A 267 2.28 -9.37 -11.35
CA LEU A 267 2.70 -8.97 -10.00
C LEU A 267 2.74 -10.15 -9.01
N PHE A 268 1.91 -11.17 -9.22
CA PHE A 268 1.85 -12.35 -8.36
C PHE A 268 2.68 -13.51 -8.89
N THR A 269 2.83 -13.64 -10.20
CA THR A 269 3.61 -14.72 -10.81
C THR A 269 5.11 -14.42 -10.88
N GLY A 270 5.50 -13.14 -10.79
CA GLY A 270 6.90 -12.72 -10.92
C GLY A 270 7.36 -12.59 -12.38
N ASP A 271 6.52 -12.97 -13.35
CA ASP A 271 6.80 -12.85 -14.79
C ASP A 271 6.48 -11.44 -15.31
N THR A 272 7.17 -10.45 -14.75
CA THR A 272 7.02 -9.05 -15.19
C THR A 272 7.80 -8.77 -16.47
N GLY A 273 8.88 -9.52 -16.71
CA GLY A 273 9.84 -9.29 -17.79
C GLY A 273 10.42 -7.86 -17.77
N GLU A 274 10.97 -7.44 -18.90
CA GLU A 274 11.47 -6.07 -19.08
C GLU A 274 10.33 -5.11 -19.46
N ILE A 275 10.31 -3.93 -18.84
CA ILE A 275 9.32 -2.89 -19.09
C ILE A 275 9.92 -1.80 -19.99
N LYS A 276 9.23 -1.48 -21.10
CA LYS A 276 9.67 -0.45 -22.04
C LYS A 276 9.78 0.92 -21.35
N SER A 277 10.83 1.68 -21.70
CA SER A 277 11.06 3.03 -21.19
C SER A 277 9.90 3.99 -21.49
N GLU A 278 9.28 3.87 -22.67
CA GLU A 278 8.12 4.68 -23.08
C GLU A 278 6.96 4.60 -22.07
N VAL A 279 6.68 3.40 -21.55
CA VAL A 279 5.63 3.18 -20.55
C VAL A 279 5.99 3.89 -19.25
N ARG A 280 7.25 3.81 -18.82
CA ARG A 280 7.72 4.50 -17.61
C ARG A 280 7.67 6.01 -17.74
N GLU A 281 8.03 6.56 -18.89
CA GLU A 281 7.95 7.99 -19.16
C GLU A 281 6.51 8.49 -19.12
N GLN A 282 5.58 7.76 -19.75
CA GLN A 282 4.15 8.08 -19.68
C GLN A 282 3.61 8.03 -18.25
N ILE A 283 4.02 7.03 -17.45
CA ILE A 283 3.61 6.91 -16.05
C ILE A 283 4.20 8.03 -15.20
N ASN A 284 5.49 8.34 -15.38
CA ASN A 284 6.13 9.45 -14.66
C ASN A 284 5.41 10.78 -14.95
N LYS A 285 4.99 11.01 -16.20
CA LYS A 285 4.19 12.18 -16.57
C LYS A 285 2.83 12.18 -15.87
N LYS A 286 2.08 11.08 -15.90
CA LYS A 286 0.78 10.95 -15.22
C LYS A 286 0.89 11.14 -13.70
N VAL A 287 1.92 10.58 -13.08
CA VAL A 287 2.15 10.72 -11.63
C VAL A 287 2.53 12.15 -11.27
N ALA A 288 3.29 12.85 -12.12
CA ALA A 288 3.55 14.28 -11.96
C ALA A 288 2.26 15.11 -12.07
N GLU A 289 1.40 14.83 -13.06
CA GLU A 289 0.09 15.46 -13.21
C GLU A 289 -0.78 15.23 -11.95
N TRP A 290 -0.87 13.99 -11.45
CA TRP A 290 -1.62 13.70 -10.22
C TRP A 290 -1.06 14.39 -8.98
N ARG A 291 0.26 14.62 -8.93
CA ARG A 291 0.90 15.39 -7.86
C ARG A 291 0.54 16.87 -7.96
N GLU A 292 0.56 17.45 -9.15
CA GLU A 292 0.18 18.84 -9.40
C GLU A 292 -1.30 19.11 -9.10
N GLU A 293 -2.16 18.15 -9.43
CA GLU A 293 -3.60 18.19 -9.13
C GLU A 293 -3.92 17.92 -7.64
N GLY A 294 -2.92 17.54 -6.83
CA GLY A 294 -3.12 17.17 -5.42
C GLY A 294 -3.85 15.84 -5.18
N LYS A 295 -4.08 15.05 -6.23
CA LYS A 295 -4.72 13.72 -6.16
C LYS A 295 -3.79 12.63 -5.66
N ALA A 296 -2.48 12.81 -5.84
CA ALA A 296 -1.47 11.87 -5.39
C ALA A 296 -0.32 12.56 -4.65
N MET A 297 0.22 11.87 -3.64
CA MET A 297 1.44 12.24 -2.95
C MET A 297 2.51 11.18 -3.20
N ILE A 298 3.66 11.60 -3.71
CA ILE A 298 4.81 10.71 -3.88
C ILE A 298 5.53 10.60 -2.54
N GLN A 299 5.80 9.38 -2.12
CA GLN A 299 6.55 9.07 -0.90
C GLN A 299 7.83 8.31 -1.29
N PRO A 300 8.99 8.97 -1.27
CA PRO A 300 10.27 8.28 -1.38
C PRO A 300 10.44 7.28 -0.24
N GLY A 301 10.80 6.05 -0.57
CA GLY A 301 11.10 5.01 0.41
C GLY A 301 12.59 4.82 0.62
N VAL A 302 12.94 3.60 1.03
CA VAL A 302 14.31 3.15 1.27
C VAL A 302 14.56 1.92 0.40
N LEU A 303 15.65 1.97 -0.37
CA LEU A 303 16.19 0.82 -1.09
C LEU A 303 17.43 0.32 -0.34
N PHE A 304 17.35 -0.86 0.24
CA PHE A 304 18.46 -1.54 0.89
C PHE A 304 19.04 -2.61 -0.04
N ILE A 305 20.34 -2.50 -0.34
CA ILE A 305 21.10 -3.51 -1.08
C ILE A 305 22.06 -4.20 -0.13
N ASP A 306 21.81 -5.47 0.16
CA ASP A 306 22.73 -6.30 0.95
C ASP A 306 23.85 -6.86 0.07
N GLU A 307 25.00 -7.16 0.69
CA GLU A 307 26.16 -7.73 0.01
C GLU A 307 26.64 -6.92 -1.21
N ALA A 308 26.63 -5.59 -1.11
CA ALA A 308 26.92 -4.68 -2.22
C ALA A 308 28.30 -4.89 -2.88
N HIS A 309 29.24 -5.57 -2.21
CA HIS A 309 30.52 -5.98 -2.78
C HIS A 309 30.41 -7.01 -3.92
N LEU A 310 29.24 -7.62 -4.12
CA LEU A 310 28.95 -8.51 -5.25
C LEU A 310 28.51 -7.76 -6.52
N LEU A 311 28.23 -6.45 -6.42
CA LEU A 311 27.88 -5.63 -7.58
C LEU A 311 29.11 -5.37 -8.45
N ASP A 312 28.87 -5.29 -9.76
CA ASP A 312 29.90 -4.90 -10.73
C ASP A 312 29.90 -3.38 -10.99
N LEU A 313 30.88 -2.93 -11.78
CA LEU A 313 31.05 -1.52 -12.11
C LEU A 313 29.85 -0.93 -12.89
N GLU A 314 29.17 -1.75 -13.69
CA GLU A 314 27.99 -1.32 -14.45
C GLU A 314 26.83 -1.00 -13.51
N CYS A 315 26.61 -1.85 -12.50
CA CYS A 315 25.64 -1.60 -11.43
C CYS A 315 25.96 -0.29 -10.70
N PHE A 316 27.20 -0.05 -10.27
CA PHE A 316 27.57 1.20 -9.59
C PHE A 316 27.41 2.44 -10.47
N SER A 317 27.76 2.34 -11.75
CA SER A 317 27.53 3.41 -12.73
C SER A 317 26.05 3.76 -12.86
N PHE A 318 25.20 2.72 -12.95
CA PHE A 318 23.75 2.89 -12.96
C PHE A 318 23.23 3.53 -11.67
N LEU A 319 23.66 3.04 -10.50
CA LEU A 319 23.24 3.55 -9.19
C LEU A 319 23.57 5.04 -9.03
N ASN A 320 24.76 5.47 -9.45
CA ASN A 320 25.16 6.88 -9.37
C ASN A 320 24.20 7.78 -10.16
N ARG A 321 23.88 7.40 -11.40
CA ARG A 321 22.92 8.14 -12.23
C ARG A 321 21.51 8.11 -11.65
N ALA A 322 21.07 6.96 -11.12
CA ALA A 322 19.73 6.82 -10.55
C ALA A 322 19.54 7.70 -9.30
N MET A 323 20.57 7.82 -8.45
CA MET A 323 20.51 8.63 -7.23
C MET A 323 20.36 10.13 -7.51
N GLU A 324 20.79 10.63 -8.67
CA GLU A 324 20.65 12.05 -9.06
C GLU A 324 19.19 12.46 -9.33
N SER A 325 18.29 11.48 -9.50
CA SER A 325 16.87 11.77 -9.70
C SER A 325 16.23 12.42 -8.47
N GLU A 326 15.37 13.43 -8.69
CA GLU A 326 14.64 14.11 -7.61
C GLU A 326 13.75 13.17 -6.78
N LEU A 327 13.26 12.09 -7.40
CA LEU A 327 12.39 11.10 -6.75
C LEU A 327 13.17 9.87 -6.27
N SER A 328 14.50 9.92 -6.24
CA SER A 328 15.31 8.78 -5.79
C SER A 328 14.96 8.41 -4.34
N PRO A 329 14.71 7.12 -4.04
CA PRO A 329 14.63 6.65 -2.67
C PRO A 329 15.98 6.79 -1.97
N LEU A 330 15.99 6.70 -0.63
CA LEU A 330 17.23 6.60 0.13
C LEU A 330 17.90 5.26 -0.18
N LEU A 331 19.05 5.30 -0.85
CA LEU A 331 19.86 4.11 -1.09
C LEU A 331 20.72 3.80 0.14
N ILE A 332 20.54 2.61 0.71
CA ILE A 332 21.40 2.07 1.77
C ILE A 332 22.05 0.80 1.25
N MET A 333 23.37 0.73 1.29
CA MET A 333 24.14 -0.46 0.91
C MET A 333 24.79 -1.06 2.14
N ALA A 334 24.87 -2.39 2.20
CA ALA A 334 25.64 -3.09 3.22
C ALA A 334 26.77 -3.92 2.60
N THR A 335 27.92 -3.95 3.26
CA THR A 335 29.02 -4.85 2.91
C THR A 335 29.67 -5.46 4.15
N ASN A 336 30.08 -6.73 4.02
CA ASN A 336 30.83 -7.48 5.02
C ASN A 336 32.35 -7.41 4.78
N ARG A 337 32.76 -6.91 3.61
CA ARG A 337 34.14 -6.86 3.13
C ARG A 337 34.59 -5.43 2.95
#